data_AF-A0ABD2NM30-F1
#
_entry.id   AF-A0ABD2NM30-F1
#
_cell.length_a   1.000
_cell.length_b   1.000
_cell.length_c   1.000
_cell.angle_alpha   90.00
_cell.angle_beta   90.00
_cell.angle_gamma   90.00
#
_symmetry.space_group_name_H-M   'P 1'
#
loop_
_entity.id
_entity.type
_entity.pdbx_description
1 polymer ?
#
loop_
_entity_poly.entity_id
_entity_poly.type
_entity_poly.pdbx_seq_one_letter_code
_entity_poly.pdbx_strand_id
1 'polypeptide(L)'
;RTETNQPKNPTENLQVIEEPRYKFESFRIESTQNLYQRRLDEKFMDTEGLTLNEIYNNIKDSLKKDTQEAIGIQEVKRSNKIWWNEEISDSIDMKKKKYITWLHLNRDKFLHENKAAKNEVRSLIKTEKNNSLDQHCQQIETLIG
;
A
#
# COMPACT_ATOMS: atom_id res chain seq x y z
N ARG A 1 -49.94 3.13 -1.35
CA ARG A 1 -48.66 3.46 -0.68
C ARG A 1 -47.96 2.15 -0.39
N THR A 2 -47.11 1.70 -1.29
CA THR A 2 -46.31 0.48 -1.17
C THR A 2 -44.86 0.93 -1.06
N GLU A 3 -44.36 1.00 0.17
CA GLU A 3 -42.96 1.30 0.47
C GLU A 3 -42.12 0.08 0.08
N THR A 4 -41.37 0.22 -0.99
CA THR A 4 -40.42 -0.78 -1.46
C THR A 4 -39.13 -0.59 -0.66
N ASN A 5 -38.88 -1.53 0.25
CA ASN A 5 -37.65 -1.64 1.03
C ASN A 5 -36.45 -1.75 0.09
N GLN A 6 -35.62 -0.70 0.05
CA GLN A 6 -34.27 -0.78 -0.53
C GLN A 6 -33.39 -1.64 0.39
N PRO A 7 -32.64 -2.62 -0.15
CA PRO A 7 -31.61 -3.29 0.63
C PRO A 7 -30.47 -2.30 0.90
N LYS A 8 -30.21 -2.03 2.18
CA LYS A 8 -29.04 -1.30 2.66
C LYS A 8 -27.79 -2.09 2.27
N ASN A 9 -27.00 -1.58 1.33
CA ASN A 9 -25.64 -2.06 1.09
C ASN A 9 -24.82 -1.85 2.37
N PRO A 10 -24.25 -2.91 2.98
CA PRO A 10 -23.24 -2.75 3.99
C PRO A 10 -21.90 -2.54 3.27
N THR A 11 -21.66 -1.32 2.77
CA THR A 11 -20.29 -0.88 2.54
C THR A 11 -19.74 -0.51 3.92
N GLU A 12 -19.50 -1.54 4.74
CA GLU A 12 -18.65 -1.41 5.91
C GLU A 12 -17.33 -0.89 5.40
N ASN A 13 -17.02 0.35 5.80
CA ASN A 13 -15.71 0.95 5.67
C ASN A 13 -14.69 -0.02 6.28
N LEU A 14 -14.10 -0.87 5.44
CA LEU A 14 -12.82 -1.50 5.72
C LEU A 14 -11.85 -0.33 5.91
N GLN A 15 -11.72 0.13 7.15
CA GLN A 15 -10.58 0.92 7.58
C GLN A 15 -9.36 0.03 7.32
N VAL A 16 -8.78 0.18 6.14
CA VAL A 16 -7.46 -0.34 5.85
C VAL A 16 -6.57 0.32 6.88
N ILE A 17 -6.19 -0.42 7.91
CA ILE A 17 -5.18 0.00 8.87
C ILE A 17 -3.91 0.12 8.03
N GLU A 18 -3.62 1.33 7.55
CA GLU A 18 -2.38 1.62 6.84
C GLU A 18 -1.25 1.51 7.87
N GLU A 19 -0.71 0.31 8.03
CA GLU A 19 0.48 0.12 8.85
C GLU A 19 1.64 0.94 8.25
N PRO A 20 2.37 1.71 9.07
CA PRO A 20 3.47 2.52 8.58
C PRO A 20 4.54 1.63 7.95
N ARG A 21 4.92 1.92 6.70
CA ARG A 21 6.12 1.32 6.11
C ARG A 21 7.34 2.02 6.67
N TYR A 22 8.30 1.28 7.19
CA TYR A 22 9.55 1.83 7.72
C TYR A 22 10.68 1.75 6.70
N LYS A 23 11.68 2.64 6.81
CA LYS A 23 12.87 2.62 5.94
C LYS A 23 13.87 1.54 6.41
N PHE A 24 13.52 0.26 6.28
CA PHE A 24 14.39 -0.84 6.73
C PHE A 24 15.78 -0.85 6.10
N GLU A 25 15.96 -0.23 4.94
CA GLU A 25 17.27 -0.04 4.31
C GLU A 25 18.25 0.74 5.21
N SER A 26 17.75 1.63 6.08
CA SER A 26 18.56 2.38 7.04
C SER A 26 19.24 1.46 8.07
N PHE A 27 18.72 0.25 8.31
CA PHE A 27 19.38 -0.73 9.19
C PHE A 27 20.69 -1.28 8.61
N ARG A 28 21.05 -0.98 7.36
CA ARG A 28 22.38 -1.31 6.83
C ARG A 28 23.47 -0.39 7.40
N ILE A 29 23.10 0.69 8.06
CA ILE A 29 24.01 1.66 8.66
C ILE A 29 24.19 1.31 10.14
N GLU A 30 25.44 1.10 10.55
CA GLU A 30 25.80 0.69 11.91
C GLU A 30 25.34 1.71 12.98
N SER A 31 25.46 3.01 12.71
CA SER A 31 25.00 4.05 13.63
C SER A 31 23.49 4.00 13.89
N THR A 32 22.71 3.61 12.87
CA THR A 32 21.26 3.43 12.98
C THR A 32 20.90 2.18 13.80
N GLN A 33 21.66 1.09 13.65
CA GLN A 33 21.51 -0.10 14.49
C GLN A 33 21.81 0.23 15.96
N ASN A 34 22.93 0.91 16.22
CA ASN A 34 23.35 1.28 17.57
C ASN A 34 22.34 2.24 18.24
N LEU A 35 21.77 3.18 17.48
CA LEU A 35 20.72 4.06 17.98
C LEU A 35 19.47 3.27 18.36
N TYR A 36 19.02 2.37 17.49
CA TYR A 36 17.84 1.54 17.74
C TYR A 36 18.04 0.65 18.99
N GLN A 37 19.19 0.00 19.10
CA GLN A 37 19.52 -0.85 20.24
C GLN A 37 19.53 -0.06 21.55
N ARG A 38 20.20 1.10 21.58
CA ARG A 38 20.23 1.96 22.77
C ARG A 38 18.83 2.38 23.23
N ARG A 39 17.93 2.68 22.29
CA ARG A 39 16.54 3.07 22.61
C ARG A 39 15.72 1.92 23.18
N LEU A 40 15.89 0.71 22.64
CA LEU A 40 15.25 -0.48 23.20
C LEU A 40 15.76 -0.76 24.62
N ASP A 41 17.07 -0.68 24.81
CA ASP A 41 17.70 -0.88 26.13
C ASP A 41 17.19 0.14 27.15
N GLU A 42 17.04 1.43 26.77
CA GLU A 42 16.47 2.47 27.65
C GLU A 42 15.03 2.17 28.09
N LYS A 43 14.22 1.50 27.27
CA LYS A 43 12.78 1.28 27.55
C LYS A 43 12.45 -0.03 28.24
N PHE A 44 13.35 -1.01 28.18
CA PHE A 44 13.14 -2.32 28.82
C PHE A 44 13.69 -2.40 30.24
N MET A 45 14.29 -1.33 30.78
CA MET A 45 14.95 -1.36 32.09
C MET A 45 14.01 -1.28 33.30
N ASP A 46 12.74 -0.89 33.14
CA ASP A 46 11.78 -0.75 34.25
C ASP A 46 10.49 -1.54 34.00
N THR A 47 10.51 -2.85 34.29
CA THR A 47 9.31 -3.71 34.28
C THR A 47 8.82 -4.12 35.66
N GLU A 48 9.45 -3.63 36.73
CA GLU A 48 9.06 -3.98 38.09
C GLU A 48 7.67 -3.41 38.44
N GLY A 49 6.76 -4.28 38.86
CA GLY A 49 5.41 -3.90 39.30
C GLY A 49 4.34 -3.83 38.19
N LEU A 50 4.68 -4.08 36.92
CA LEU A 50 3.71 -4.12 35.83
C LEU A 50 3.05 -5.51 35.70
N THR A 51 1.78 -5.51 35.31
CA THR A 51 1.08 -6.74 34.91
C THR A 51 1.56 -7.24 33.55
N LEU A 52 1.37 -8.53 33.27
CA LEU A 52 1.78 -9.15 32.00
C LEU A 52 1.22 -8.40 30.77
N ASN A 53 -0.02 -7.92 30.86
CA ASN A 53 -0.68 -7.22 29.75
C ASN A 53 -0.07 -5.83 29.52
N GLU A 54 0.33 -5.15 30.60
CA GLU A 54 1.02 -3.86 30.52
C GLU A 54 2.44 -4.02 29.97
N ILE A 55 3.16 -5.06 30.39
CA ILE A 55 4.47 -5.43 29.82
C ILE A 55 4.33 -5.69 28.31
N TYR A 56 3.33 -6.46 27.90
CA TYR A 56 3.09 -6.75 26.48
C TYR A 56 2.81 -5.48 25.66
N ASN A 57 1.94 -4.60 26.16
CA ASN A 57 1.63 -3.35 25.48
C ASN A 57 2.85 -2.42 25.43
N ASN A 58 3.64 -2.34 26.50
CA ASN A 58 4.88 -1.57 26.52
C ASN A 58 5.89 -2.08 25.47
N ILE A 59 6.07 -3.39 25.35
CA ILE A 59 6.96 -3.98 24.33
C ILE A 59 6.48 -3.61 22.93
N LYS A 60 5.19 -3.83 22.66
CA LYS A 60 4.58 -3.60 21.35
C LYS A 60 4.68 -2.13 20.93
N ASP A 61 4.41 -1.21 21.84
CA ASP A 61 4.42 0.23 21.56
C ASP A 61 5.84 0.79 21.47
N SER A 62 6.75 0.29 22.31
CA SER A 62 8.17 0.68 22.29
C SER A 62 8.81 0.28 20.97
N LEU A 63 8.61 -0.97 20.52
CA LEU A 63 9.07 -1.44 19.21
C LEU A 63 8.65 -0.50 18.08
N LYS A 64 7.37 -0.10 18.03
CA LYS A 64 6.86 0.78 16.98
C LYS A 64 7.46 2.19 17.06
N LYS A 65 7.51 2.78 18.26
CA LYS A 65 8.05 4.13 18.48
C LYS A 65 9.54 4.20 18.17
N ASP A 66 10.31 3.23 18.64
CA ASP A 66 11.77 3.23 18.48
C ASP A 66 12.17 2.91 17.05
N THR A 67 11.40 2.06 16.36
CA THR A 67 11.59 1.81 14.93
C THR A 67 11.29 3.09 14.14
N GLN A 68 10.19 3.79 14.46
CA GLN A 68 9.88 5.07 13.84
C GLN A 68 10.97 6.12 14.09
N GLU A 69 11.51 6.20 15.30
CA GLU A 69 12.56 7.16 15.65
C GLU A 69 13.89 6.84 14.97
N ALA A 70 14.34 5.58 15.03
CA ALA A 70 15.65 5.18 14.56
C ALA A 70 15.75 5.16 13.03
N ILE A 71 14.75 4.60 12.34
CA ILE A 71 14.81 4.42 10.89
C ILE A 71 13.84 5.31 10.10
N GLY A 72 12.86 5.92 10.76
CA GLY A 72 11.87 6.77 10.11
C GLY A 72 10.80 5.99 9.34
N ILE A 73 9.72 6.70 9.02
CA ILE A 73 8.65 6.20 8.15
C ILE A 73 9.03 6.46 6.70
N GLN A 74 8.85 5.44 5.86
CA GLN A 74 8.87 5.58 4.42
C GLN A 74 7.53 6.17 3.98
N GLU A 75 7.54 7.44 3.59
CA GLU A 75 6.40 8.04 2.90
C GLU A 75 6.12 7.20 1.65
N VAL A 76 4.97 6.52 1.66
CA VAL A 76 4.41 5.98 0.44
C VAL A 76 4.05 7.20 -0.39
N LYS A 77 4.89 7.52 -1.38
CA LYS A 77 4.50 8.45 -2.44
C LYS A 77 3.27 7.83 -3.11
N ARG A 78 2.08 8.17 -2.62
CA ARG A 78 0.84 7.98 -3.35
C ARG A 78 1.05 8.79 -4.61
N SER A 79 1.38 8.11 -5.72
CA SER A 79 1.52 8.85 -6.96
C SER A 79 0.12 9.36 -7.26
N ASN A 80 -0.08 10.68 -7.15
CA ASN A 80 -1.30 11.37 -7.56
C ASN A 80 -1.42 11.33 -9.09
N LYS A 81 -1.39 10.12 -9.65
CA LYS A 81 -1.64 9.85 -11.05
C LYS A 81 -3.13 10.04 -11.21
N ILE A 82 -3.50 11.16 -11.81
CA ILE A 82 -4.90 11.53 -12.07
C ILE A 82 -5.61 10.42 -12.88
N TRP A 83 -4.85 9.72 -13.73
CA TRP A 83 -5.28 8.56 -14.51
C TRP A 83 -5.34 7.24 -13.73
N TRP A 84 -5.03 7.20 -12.43
CA TRP A 84 -5.04 5.95 -11.67
C TRP A 84 -6.42 5.69 -11.06
N ASN A 85 -7.02 4.58 -11.45
CA ASN A 85 -8.34 4.15 -10.98
C ASN A 85 -8.31 2.70 -10.47
N GLU A 86 -9.43 2.24 -9.91
CA GLU A 86 -9.59 0.89 -9.35
C GLU A 86 -9.37 -0.20 -10.42
N GLU A 87 -9.88 0.01 -11.63
CA GLU A 87 -9.73 -0.92 -12.76
C GLU A 87 -8.25 -1.19 -13.11
N ILE A 88 -7.42 -0.15 -13.12
CA ILE A 88 -5.97 -0.29 -13.34
C ILE A 88 -5.33 -1.08 -12.19
N SER A 89 -5.76 -0.83 -10.95
CA SER A 89 -5.25 -1.55 -9.78
C SER A 89 -5.57 -3.05 -9.89
N ASP A 90 -6.82 -3.39 -10.18
CA ASP A 90 -7.29 -4.76 -10.33
C ASP A 90 -6.58 -5.48 -11.49
N SER A 91 -6.42 -4.80 -12.62
CA SER A 91 -5.71 -5.33 -13.79
C SER A 91 -4.24 -5.62 -13.48
N ILE A 92 -3.58 -4.74 -12.72
CA ILE A 92 -2.19 -4.95 -12.28
C ILE A 92 -2.09 -6.13 -11.32
N ASP A 93 -3.02 -6.27 -10.38
CA ASP A 93 -3.02 -7.38 -9.43
C ASP A 93 -3.33 -8.72 -10.11
N MET A 94 -4.23 -8.74 -11.08
CA MET A 94 -4.48 -9.90 -11.93
C MET A 94 -3.23 -10.29 -12.74
N LYS A 95 -2.53 -9.31 -13.32
CA LYS A 95 -1.25 -9.54 -14.00
C LYS A 95 -0.20 -10.13 -13.05
N LYS A 96 -0.09 -9.65 -11.81
CA LYS A 96 0.83 -10.21 -10.80
C LYS A 96 0.49 -11.67 -10.50
N LYS A 97 -0.79 -11.99 -10.31
CA LYS A 97 -1.26 -13.37 -10.09
C LYS A 97 -0.85 -14.29 -11.25
N LYS A 98 -1.12 -13.88 -12.49
CA LYS A 98 -0.75 -14.64 -13.70
C LYS A 98 0.76 -14.82 -13.83
N TYR A 99 1.57 -13.82 -13.46
CA TYR A 99 3.02 -13.93 -13.44
C TYR A 99 3.50 -14.98 -12.43
N ILE A 100 2.96 -14.95 -11.20
CA ILE A 100 3.29 -15.95 -10.16
C ILE A 100 2.89 -17.36 -10.62
N THR A 101 1.69 -17.52 -11.20
CA THR A 101 1.23 -18.79 -11.76
C THR A 101 2.17 -19.32 -12.85
N TRP A 102 2.60 -18.45 -13.76
CA TRP A 102 3.58 -18.81 -14.79
C TRP A 102 4.92 -19.21 -14.20
N LEU A 103 5.44 -18.48 -13.20
CA LEU A 103 6.71 -18.82 -12.54
C LEU A 103 6.67 -20.21 -11.88
N HIS A 104 5.55 -20.57 -11.24
CA HIS A 104 5.44 -21.85 -10.53
C HIS A 104 5.18 -23.03 -11.47
N LEU A 105 4.30 -22.87 -12.46
CA LEU A 105 3.88 -23.98 -13.32
C LEU A 105 4.74 -24.12 -14.58
N ASN A 106 5.42 -23.03 -14.98
CA ASN A 106 6.32 -22.92 -16.12
C ASN A 106 5.81 -23.57 -17.42
N ARG A 107 4.50 -23.44 -17.69
CA ARG A 107 3.86 -23.92 -18.93
C ARG A 107 3.63 -22.78 -19.91
N ASP A 108 3.72 -23.08 -21.21
CA ASP A 108 3.53 -22.11 -22.30
C ASP A 108 2.16 -21.42 -22.27
N LYS A 109 1.11 -22.14 -21.86
CA LYS A 109 -0.22 -21.56 -21.67
C LYS A 109 -0.19 -20.37 -20.69
N PHE A 110 0.45 -20.54 -19.54
CA PHE A 110 0.54 -19.48 -18.53
C PHE A 110 1.45 -18.34 -18.95
N LEU A 111 2.48 -18.62 -19.78
CA LEU A 111 3.30 -17.58 -20.40
C LEU A 111 2.44 -16.71 -21.33
N HIS A 112 1.58 -17.32 -22.15
CA HIS A 112 0.67 -16.60 -23.04
C HIS A 112 -0.33 -15.75 -22.24
N GLU A 113 -0.92 -16.32 -21.18
CA GLU A 113 -1.85 -15.59 -20.30
C GLU A 113 -1.19 -14.39 -19.59
N ASN A 114 0.04 -14.55 -19.10
CA ASN A 114 0.83 -13.46 -18.52
C ASN A 114 1.17 -12.38 -19.55
N LYS A 115 1.55 -12.77 -20.78
CA LYS A 115 1.79 -11.81 -21.88
C LYS A 115 0.53 -11.04 -22.24
N ALA A 116 -0.62 -11.71 -22.33
CA ALA A 116 -1.90 -11.08 -22.60
C ALA A 116 -2.26 -10.06 -21.52
N ALA A 117 -2.18 -10.44 -20.24
CA ALA A 117 -2.45 -9.54 -19.12
C ALA A 117 -1.48 -8.34 -19.07
N LYS A 118 -0.21 -8.56 -19.45
CA LYS A 118 0.77 -7.46 -19.56
C LYS A 118 0.38 -6.45 -20.65
N ASN A 119 -0.13 -6.92 -21.79
CA ASN A 119 -0.59 -6.06 -22.88
C ASN A 119 -1.87 -5.32 -22.52
N GLU A 120 -2.80 -6.00 -21.85
CA GLU A 120 -4.04 -5.43 -21.33
C GLU A 120 -3.77 -4.26 -20.39
N VAL A 121 -2.93 -4.46 -19.36
CA VAL A 121 -2.51 -3.39 -18.43
C VAL A 121 -1.88 -2.21 -19.18
N ARG A 122 -1.05 -2.47 -20.19
CA ARG A 122 -0.42 -1.41 -20.99
C ARG A 122 -1.45 -0.62 -21.79
N SER A 123 -2.41 -1.31 -22.39
CA SER A 123 -3.49 -0.69 -23.15
C SER A 123 -4.35 0.18 -22.24
N LEU A 124 -4.78 -0.37 -21.10
CA LEU A 124 -5.63 0.34 -20.13
C LEU A 124 -4.95 1.61 -19.60
N ILE A 125 -3.68 1.52 -19.18
CA ILE A 125 -2.92 2.68 -18.73
C ILE A 125 -2.79 3.73 -19.84
N LYS A 126 -2.59 3.31 -21.10
CA LYS A 126 -2.46 4.25 -22.22
C LYS A 126 -3.78 4.98 -22.45
N THR A 127 -4.90 4.25 -22.49
CA THR A 127 -6.24 4.82 -22.66
C THR A 127 -6.54 5.83 -21.55
N GLU A 128 -6.30 5.46 -20.30
CA GLU A 128 -6.69 6.33 -19.18
C GLU A 128 -5.80 7.56 -19.04
N LYS A 129 -4.52 7.45 -19.41
CA LYS A 129 -3.65 8.62 -19.54
C LYS A 129 -4.15 9.59 -20.61
N ASN A 130 -4.56 9.08 -21.76
CA ASN A 130 -5.10 9.90 -22.83
C ASN A 130 -6.41 10.56 -22.41
N ASN A 131 -7.34 9.80 -21.81
CA ASN A 131 -8.61 10.33 -21.30
C ASN A 131 -8.38 11.45 -20.28
N SER A 132 -7.46 11.24 -19.32
CA SER A 132 -7.11 12.25 -18.32
C SER A 132 -6.49 13.50 -18.95
N LEU A 133 -5.67 13.33 -19.99
CA LEU A 133 -5.10 14.47 -20.72
C LEU A 133 -6.18 15.24 -21.47
N ASP A 134 -7.07 14.55 -22.18
CA ASP A 134 -8.15 15.16 -22.95
C ASP A 134 -9.11 15.95 -22.05
N GLN A 135 -9.45 15.40 -20.88
CA GLN A 135 -10.26 16.09 -19.87
C GLN A 135 -9.57 17.38 -19.38
N HIS A 136 -8.26 17.34 -19.14
CA HIS A 136 -7.53 18.54 -18.74
C HIS A 136 -7.45 19.58 -19.86
N CYS A 137 -7.26 19.16 -21.11
CA CYS A 137 -7.31 20.08 -22.26
C CYS A 137 -8.68 20.77 -22.36
N GLN A 138 -9.78 20.02 -22.25
CA GLN A 138 -11.13 20.57 -22.27
C GLN A 138 -11.40 21.57 -21.14
N GLN A 139 -10.91 21.28 -19.93
CA GLN A 139 -11.01 22.21 -18.80
C GLN A 139 -10.29 23.53 -19.07
N ILE A 140 -9.09 23.47 -19.65
CA ILE A 140 -8.32 24.66 -20.01
C ILE A 140 -9.03 25.46 -21.11
N GLU A 141 -9.52 24.78 -22.16
CA GLU A 141 -10.28 25.42 -23.24
C GLU A 141 -11.52 26.14 -22.70
N THR A 142 -12.23 25.54 -21.75
CA THR A 142 -13.41 26.14 -21.11
C THR A 142 -13.07 27.36 -20.25
N LEU A 143 -11.84 27.44 -19.70
CA LEU A 143 -11.40 28.57 -18.88
C LEU A 143 -10.82 29.73 -19.68
N ILE A 144 -10.34 29.45 -20.91
CA ILE A 144 -9.71 30.43 -21.80
C ILE A 144 -10.70 30.96 -22.86
N GLY A 145 -11.70 30.17 -23.25
CA GLY A 145 -12.81 30.56 -24.13
C GLY A 145 -13.90 31.35 -23.45
#